data_AF-A0A916R5N1-F1
#
_entry.id   AF-A0A916R5N1-F1
#
_cell.length_a   1.000
_cell.length_b   1.000
_cell.length_c   1.000
_cell.angle_alpha   90.00
_cell.angle_beta   90.00
_cell.angle_gamma   90.00
#
_symmetry.space_group_name_H-M   'P 1'
#
loop_
_entity.id
_entity.type
_entity.pdbx_description
1 polymer ?
#
loop_
_entity_poly.entity_id
_entity_poly.type
_entity_poly.pdbx_seq_one_letter_code
_entity_poly.pdbx_strand_id
1 'polypeptide(L)'
;MLVCTHGSHDKCCAKYGNPFYTQAKKTISELGVKNTRIWKASHFGGHRFAPTMIDFPDGRYYGLLDGESFKSILLRTGNIKLLGGVYRGWGILPTCIQALERELMFHHGWEWFKYKINF
;
A
#
# COMPACT_ATOMS: atom_id res chain seq x y z
N MET A 1 -6.35 -5.91 1.44
CA MET A 1 -5.30 -5.05 1.99
C MET A 1 -5.04 -5.38 3.46
N LEU A 2 -3.77 -5.50 3.86
CA LEU A 2 -3.35 -5.77 5.24
C LEU A 2 -2.57 -4.59 5.79
N VAL A 3 -2.92 -4.10 6.97
CA VAL A 3 -2.24 -2.98 7.65
C VAL A 3 -1.50 -3.49 8.87
N CYS A 4 -0.21 -3.15 8.99
CA CYS A 4 0.55 -3.49 10.19
C CYS A 4 0.07 -2.63 11.36
N THR A 5 -0.46 -3.26 12.41
CA THR A 5 -0.86 -2.56 13.65
C THR A 5 -0.13 -3.09 14.88
N HIS A 6 0.92 -3.88 14.65
CA HIS A 6 1.69 -4.53 15.70
C HIS A 6 2.58 -3.53 16.45
N GLY A 7 2.72 -3.70 17.77
CA GLY A 7 3.42 -2.74 18.63
C GLY A 7 4.50 -3.32 19.54
N SER A 8 4.76 -4.62 19.49
CA SER A 8 5.69 -5.26 20.43
C SER A 8 7.17 -5.14 20.02
N HIS A 9 7.46 -5.22 18.72
CA HIS A 9 8.82 -5.02 18.18
C HIS A 9 9.19 -3.53 18.08
N ASP A 10 8.30 -2.72 17.50
CA ASP A 10 8.43 -1.27 17.38
C ASP A 10 7.03 -0.66 17.52
N LYS A 11 6.91 0.42 18.29
CA LYS A 11 5.63 1.07 18.60
C LYS A 11 5.07 1.88 17.43
N CYS A 12 5.87 2.19 16.40
CA CYS A 12 5.47 3.00 15.24
C CYS A 12 4.23 2.43 14.54
N CYS A 13 4.19 1.12 14.28
CA CYS A 13 3.04 0.49 13.62
C CYS A 13 1.80 0.48 14.53
N ALA A 14 1.95 0.29 15.84
CA ALA A 14 0.81 0.45 16.75
C ALA A 14 0.31 1.90 16.82
N LYS A 15 1.24 2.88 16.84
CA LYS A 15 0.95 4.32 16.94
C LYS A 15 0.30 4.88 15.67
N TYR A 16 0.83 4.55 14.50
CA TYR A 16 0.40 5.13 13.22
C TYR A 16 -0.51 4.19 12.41
N GLY A 17 -0.31 2.87 12.51
CA GLY A 17 -1.09 1.87 11.78
C GLY A 17 -2.52 1.70 12.29
N ASN A 18 -2.77 1.77 13.61
CA ASN A 18 -4.13 1.69 14.14
C ASN A 18 -5.02 2.87 13.69
N PRO A 19 -4.59 4.14 13.81
CA PRO A 19 -5.36 5.27 13.27
C PRO A 19 -5.59 5.16 11.76
N PHE A 20 -4.55 4.79 11.00
CA PHE A 20 -4.66 4.60 9.56
C PHE A 20 -5.68 3.51 9.19
N TYR A 21 -5.67 2.36 9.88
CA TYR A 21 -6.65 1.30 9.65
C TYR A 21 -8.09 1.78 9.84
N THR A 22 -8.36 2.54 10.90
CA THR A 22 -9.69 3.12 11.17
C THR A 22 -10.10 4.09 10.05
N GLN A 23 -9.21 4.98 9.64
CA GLN A 23 -9.45 5.93 8.55
C GLN A 23 -9.69 5.22 7.21
N ALA A 24 -8.88 4.21 6.90
CA ALA A 24 -8.99 3.44 5.67
C ALA A 24 -10.31 2.65 5.60
N LYS A 25 -10.73 2.04 6.72
CA LYS A 25 -12.03 1.37 6.82
C LYS A 25 -13.19 2.35 6.61
N LYS A 26 -13.12 3.55 7.20
CA LYS A 26 -14.11 4.61 7.00
C LYS A 26 -14.17 5.03 5.53
N THR A 27 -13.01 5.27 4.92
CA THR A 27 -12.87 5.68 3.52
C THR A 27 -13.48 4.65 2.55
N ILE A 28 -13.23 3.36 2.76
CA ILE A 28 -13.85 2.29 1.95
C ILE A 28 -15.38 2.35 2.05
N SER A 29 -15.91 2.55 3.25
CA SER A 29 -17.37 2.65 3.48
C SER A 29 -17.97 3.90 2.82
N GLU A 30 -17.33 5.06 2.96
CA GLU A 30 -17.80 6.33 2.40
C GLU A 30 -17.80 6.33 0.87
N LEU A 31 -16.79 5.72 0.26
CA LEU A 31 -16.68 5.62 -1.21
C LEU A 31 -17.54 4.50 -1.81
N GLY A 32 -18.17 3.67 -0.97
CA GLY A 32 -19.02 2.56 -1.44
C GLY A 32 -18.27 1.51 -2.26
N VAL A 33 -16.95 1.37 -2.08
CA VAL A 33 -16.14 0.41 -2.84
C VAL A 33 -16.51 -1.01 -2.43
N LYS A 34 -17.19 -1.72 -3.33
CA LYS A 34 -17.57 -3.12 -3.15
C LYS A 34 -16.35 -4.02 -3.43
N ASN A 35 -16.28 -5.17 -2.76
CA ASN A 35 -15.22 -6.20 -2.91
C ASN A 35 -13.82 -5.86 -2.36
N THR A 36 -13.62 -4.73 -1.67
CA THR A 36 -12.37 -4.45 -0.97
C THR A 36 -12.46 -4.83 0.50
N ARG A 37 -11.50 -5.62 0.98
CA ARG A 37 -11.35 -5.93 2.41
C ARG A 37 -10.05 -5.37 2.95
N ILE A 38 -10.13 -4.74 4.12
CA ILE A 38 -8.98 -4.27 4.88
C ILE A 38 -8.93 -4.96 6.25
N TRP A 39 -7.76 -5.46 6.63
CA TRP A 39 -7.55 -6.18 7.88
C TRP A 39 -6.31 -5.67 8.60
N LYS A 40 -6.30 -5.83 9.92
CA LYS A 40 -5.09 -5.67 10.74
C LYS A 40 -4.20 -6.91 10.57
N ALA A 41 -2.90 -6.70 10.60
CA ALA A 41 -1.90 -7.76 10.52
C ALA A 41 -0.80 -7.58 11.57
N SER A 42 -0.11 -8.68 11.86
CA SER A 42 1.15 -8.71 12.61
C SER A 42 2.28 -8.05 11.81
N HIS A 43 3.48 -8.02 12.39
CA HIS A 43 4.62 -7.35 11.77
C HIS A 43 5.08 -8.04 10.48
N PHE A 44 5.23 -7.27 9.40
CA PHE A 44 5.75 -7.75 8.10
C PHE A 44 6.92 -6.88 7.57
N GLY A 45 7.62 -6.18 8.46
CA GLY A 45 8.76 -5.33 8.11
C GLY A 45 8.39 -3.92 7.66
N GLY A 46 9.40 -3.03 7.68
CA GLY A 46 9.25 -1.63 7.27
C GLY A 46 8.56 -0.73 8.29
N HIS A 47 8.65 -1.01 9.60
CA HIS A 47 8.03 -0.18 10.66
C HIS A 47 8.49 1.28 10.63
N ARG A 48 9.73 1.56 10.18
CA ARG A 48 10.25 2.92 9.92
C ARG A 48 9.45 3.70 8.87
N PHE A 49 8.63 3.01 8.08
CA PHE A 49 7.72 3.57 7.09
C PHE A 49 6.26 3.45 7.54
N ALA A 50 5.97 3.30 8.82
CA ALA A 50 4.59 3.27 9.30
C ALA A 50 3.86 4.59 8.95
N PRO A 51 2.55 4.54 8.58
CA PRO A 51 1.72 3.35 8.42
C PRO A 51 2.11 2.51 7.18
N THR A 52 2.18 1.18 7.34
CA THR A 52 2.48 0.25 6.24
C THR A 52 1.30 -0.63 5.86
N MET A 53 1.19 -0.93 4.57
CA MET A 53 0.13 -1.78 4.02
C MET A 53 0.66 -2.71 2.94
N ILE A 54 0.11 -3.92 2.86
CA ILE A 54 0.25 -4.84 1.73
C ILE A 54 -1.08 -4.89 0.96
N ASP A 55 -1.02 -4.68 -0.35
CA ASP A 55 -2.16 -4.83 -1.25
C ASP A 55 -2.13 -6.20 -1.94
N PHE A 56 -3.22 -6.96 -1.80
CA PHE A 56 -3.38 -8.32 -2.32
C PHE A 56 -4.55 -8.34 -3.32
N PRO A 57 -4.51 -9.20 -4.35
CA PRO A 57 -3.62 -10.38 -4.49
C PRO A 57 -2.22 -10.06 -5.03
N ASP A 58 -1.98 -8.85 -5.54
CA ASP A 58 -0.73 -8.57 -6.25
C ASP A 58 0.51 -8.63 -5.34
N GLY A 59 0.42 -8.37 -4.03
CA GLY A 59 1.57 -8.42 -3.12
C GLY A 59 2.45 -7.16 -3.20
N ARG A 60 1.82 -6.00 -3.34
CA ARG A 60 2.51 -4.71 -3.39
C ARG A 60 2.59 -4.04 -2.03
N TYR A 61 3.76 -3.51 -1.71
CA TYR A 61 4.05 -2.92 -0.40
C TYR A 61 3.99 -1.40 -0.47
N TYR A 62 3.38 -0.81 0.54
CA TYR A 62 3.27 0.64 0.72
C TYR A 62 3.67 1.04 2.14
N GLY A 63 4.17 2.26 2.30
CA GLY A 63 4.53 2.87 3.57
C GLY A 63 4.28 4.38 3.55
N LEU A 64 4.42 5.04 4.70
CA LEU A 64 4.17 6.47 4.89
C LEU A 64 2.76 6.87 4.40
N LEU A 65 1.79 5.97 4.59
CA LEU A 65 0.45 6.14 4.08
C LEU A 65 -0.34 7.21 4.84
N ASP A 66 -1.17 7.91 4.09
CA ASP A 66 -2.16 8.86 4.55
C ASP A 66 -3.49 8.63 3.82
N GLY A 67 -4.47 9.50 4.07
CA GLY A 67 -5.79 9.40 3.46
C GLY A 67 -5.78 9.60 1.93
N GLU A 68 -4.90 10.45 1.41
CA GLU A 68 -4.86 10.78 -0.03
C GLU A 68 -4.20 9.65 -0.83
N SER A 69 -3.03 9.19 -0.39
CA SER A 69 -2.33 8.04 -0.97
C SER A 69 -3.18 6.78 -0.89
N PHE A 70 -3.87 6.54 0.22
CA PHE A 70 -4.78 5.41 0.36
C PHE A 70 -5.94 5.47 -0.65
N LYS A 71 -6.61 6.62 -0.79
CA LYS A 71 -7.69 6.79 -1.79
C LYS A 71 -7.18 6.55 -3.21
N SER A 72 -6.00 7.07 -3.52
CA SER A 72 -5.38 6.91 -4.84
C SER A 72 -5.08 5.43 -5.15
N ILE A 73 -4.50 4.69 -4.18
CA ILE A 73 -4.25 3.25 -4.30
C ILE A 73 -5.56 2.46 -4.42
N LEU A 74 -6.55 2.77 -3.58
CA LEU A 74 -7.84 2.10 -3.52
C LEU A 74 -8.61 2.20 -4.84
N LEU A 75 -8.62 3.39 -5.44
CA LEU A 75 -9.36 3.68 -6.67
C LEU A 75 -8.52 3.54 -7.94
N ARG A 76 -7.20 3.30 -7.80
CA ARG A 76 -6.22 3.29 -8.90
C ARG A 76 -6.33 4.54 -9.79
N THR A 77 -6.40 5.72 -9.16
CA THR A 77 -6.62 6.99 -9.85
C THR A 77 -5.86 8.14 -9.17
N GLY A 78 -5.87 9.31 -9.81
CA GLY A 78 -5.18 10.52 -9.32
C GLY A 78 -3.74 10.63 -9.81
N ASN A 79 -2.95 11.49 -9.16
CA ASN A 79 -1.57 11.73 -9.56
C ASN A 79 -0.65 10.58 -9.07
N ILE A 80 -0.21 9.72 -10.00
CA ILE A 80 0.67 8.58 -9.69
C ILE A 80 1.97 9.00 -8.99
N LYS A 81 2.47 10.22 -9.24
CA LYS A 81 3.73 10.71 -8.67
C LYS A 81 3.67 10.87 -7.15
N LEU A 82 2.47 10.97 -6.56
CA LEU A 82 2.28 10.94 -5.10
C LEU A 82 2.78 9.63 -4.48
N LEU A 83 2.85 8.55 -5.27
CA LEU A 83 3.40 7.28 -4.80
C LEU A 83 4.94 7.27 -4.70
N GLY A 84 5.63 8.35 -5.09
CA GLY A 84 7.09 8.51 -5.03
C GLY A 84 7.72 8.14 -3.70
N GLY A 85 7.11 8.58 -2.60
CA GLY A 85 7.54 8.29 -1.23
C GLY A 85 6.73 7.17 -0.54
N VAL A 86 5.69 6.65 -1.19
CA VAL A 86 4.73 5.71 -0.59
C VAL A 86 4.99 4.28 -1.07
N TYR A 87 5.28 4.10 -2.35
CA TYR A 87 5.46 2.79 -2.96
C TYR A 87 6.79 2.18 -2.57
N ARG A 88 6.75 0.96 -2.02
CA ARG A 88 7.93 0.23 -1.54
C ARG A 88 8.35 -0.94 -2.43
N GLY A 89 7.56 -1.26 -3.46
CA GLY A 89 7.88 -2.30 -4.43
C GLY A 89 6.88 -3.45 -4.48
N TRP A 90 7.04 -4.26 -5.52
CA TRP A 90 6.27 -5.47 -5.75
C TRP A 90 7.02 -6.68 -5.18
N GLY A 91 6.51 -7.25 -4.08
CA GLY A 91 7.25 -8.24 -3.29
C GLY A 91 7.54 -9.57 -3.98
N ILE A 92 6.95 -9.82 -5.16
CA ILE A 92 7.22 -11.03 -5.97
C ILE A 92 8.43 -10.84 -6.91
N LEU A 93 8.92 -9.61 -7.07
CA LEU A 93 10.03 -9.28 -7.96
C LEU A 93 11.36 -9.27 -7.21
N PRO A 94 12.49 -9.62 -7.87
CA PRO A 94 13.82 -9.38 -7.33
C PRO A 94 14.07 -7.89 -7.05
N THR A 95 14.89 -7.57 -6.04
CA THR A 95 15.08 -6.20 -5.54
C THR A 95 15.43 -5.17 -6.62
N CYS A 96 16.33 -5.50 -7.55
CA CYS A 96 16.69 -4.60 -8.65
C CYS A 96 15.52 -4.35 -9.61
N ILE A 97 14.69 -5.37 -9.83
CA ILE A 97 13.52 -5.27 -10.71
C ILE A 97 12.41 -4.45 -10.04
N GLN A 98 12.30 -4.44 -8.72
CA GLN A 98 11.36 -3.56 -8.01
C GLN A 98 11.67 -2.07 -8.25
N ALA A 99 12.96 -1.70 -8.35
CA ALA A 99 13.35 -0.33 -8.68
C ALA A 99 12.96 0.03 -10.13
N LEU A 100 13.20 -0.86 -11.09
CA LEU A 100 12.77 -0.67 -12.47
C LEU A 100 11.24 -0.59 -12.58
N GLU A 101 10.53 -1.48 -11.89
CA GLU A 101 9.06 -1.52 -11.90
C GLU A 101 8.44 -0.24 -11.34
N ARG A 102 9.04 0.38 -10.31
CA ARG A 102 8.64 1.69 -9.81
C ARG A 102 8.77 2.78 -10.88
N GLU A 103 9.85 2.79 -11.66
CA GLU A 103 10.01 3.77 -12.74
C GLU A 103 9.02 3.53 -13.87
N LEU A 104 8.75 2.27 -14.23
CA LEU A 104 7.73 1.91 -15.22
C LEU A 104 6.33 2.32 -14.75
N MET A 105 6.01 2.11 -13.48
CA MET A 105 4.77 2.58 -12.86
C MET A 105 4.62 4.11 -12.99
N PHE A 106 5.69 4.87 -12.80
CA PHE A 106 5.65 6.33 -12.93
C PHE A 106 5.62 6.84 -14.36
N HIS A 107 6.12 6.06 -15.31
CA HIS A 107 6.07 6.38 -16.74
C HIS A 107 4.68 6.06 -17.31
N HIS A 108 4.15 4.88 -17.03
CA HIS A 108 2.88 4.41 -17.58
C HIS A 108 1.66 4.77 -16.73
N GLY A 109 1.86 5.28 -15.52
CA GLY A 109 0.78 5.67 -14.62
C GLY A 109 -0.01 4.46 -14.09
N TRP A 110 -1.28 4.69 -13.76
CA TRP A 110 -2.15 3.66 -13.17
C TRP A 110 -2.42 2.47 -14.09
N GLU A 111 -2.29 2.64 -15.40
CA GLU A 111 -2.43 1.57 -16.39
C GLU A 111 -1.37 0.48 -16.19
N TRP A 112 -0.21 0.80 -15.59
CA TRP A 112 0.83 -0.16 -15.24
C TRP A 112 0.31 -1.34 -14.40
N PHE A 113 -0.66 -1.09 -13.52
CA PHE A 113 -1.18 -2.13 -12.62
C PHE A 113 -2.11 -3.15 -13.30
N LYS A 114 -2.47 -2.93 -14.58
CA LYS A 114 -3.24 -3.89 -15.37
C LYS A 114 -2.37 -5.01 -15.94
N TYR A 115 -1.06 -4.80 -16.06
CA TYR A 115 -0.14 -5.82 -16.53
C TYR A 115 0.03 -6.93 -15.48
N LYS A 116 -0.03 -8.18 -15.94
CA LYS A 116 0.12 -9.37 -15.11
C LYS A 116 1.41 -10.10 -15.49
N ILE A 117 2.11 -10.61 -14.49
CA ILE A 117 3.22 -11.53 -14.68
C ILE A 117 2.60 -12.92 -14.75
N ASN A 118 2.76 -13.57 -15.90
CA ASN A 118 2.40 -14.98 -16.06
C ASN A 118 3.60 -15.81 -15.59
N PHE A 119 3.35 -16.73 -14.66
CA PHE A 119 4.32 -17.72 -14.20
C PHE A 119 4.10 -19.05 -14.91
#